data_AF-X1VGT9-F1
#
_entry.id   AF-X1VGT9-F1
#
_cell.length_a   1.000
_cell.length_b   1.000
_cell.length_c   1.000
_cell.angle_alpha   90.00
_cell.angle_beta   90.00
_cell.angle_gamma   90.00
#
_symmetry.space_group_name_H-M   'P 1'
#
loop_
_entity.id
_entity.type
_entity.pdbx_description
1 polymer ?
#
loop_
_entity_poly.entity_id
_entity_poly.type
_entity_poly.pdbx_seq_one_letter_code
_entity_poly.pdbx_strand_id
1 'polypeptide(L)' 'MDFELTEEQKMLRAMVRDFANNEIEPIAAQIDEEERVPLGIVKKMADLGLCGIPFPEEYGGKKEGKPRSKGIDI' A
#
# COMPACT_ATOMS: atom_id res chain seq x y z
N MET A 1 3.10 13.98 26.42
CA MET A 1 3.38 13.29 25.15
C MET A 1 2.05 13.00 24.52
N ASP A 2 1.85 13.39 23.26
CA ASP A 2 0.61 13.15 22.53
C ASP A 2 0.78 11.90 21.66
N PHE A 3 -0.21 11.00 21.71
CA PHE A 3 -0.21 9.71 21.01
C PHE A 3 -1.35 9.62 19.99
N GLU A 4 -2.14 10.68 19.84
CA GLU A 4 -3.20 10.72 18.84
C GLU A 4 -2.62 10.75 17.43
N LEU A 5 -3.24 9.98 16.54
CA LEU A 5 -2.91 10.03 15.13
C LEU A 5 -3.42 11.33 14.52
N THR A 6 -2.68 11.88 13.57
CA THR A 6 -3.18 12.97 12.73
C THR A 6 -4.36 12.46 11.89
N GLU A 7 -5.20 13.38 11.41
CA GLU A 7 -6.33 13.01 10.52
C GLU A 7 -5.85 12.32 9.24
N GLU A 8 -4.70 12.76 8.69
CA GLU A 8 -4.06 12.12 7.53
C GLU A 8 -3.65 10.67 7.84
N GLN A 9 -3.02 10.43 8.99
CA GLN A 9 -2.66 9.08 9.44
C GLN A 9 -3.89 8.20 9.68
N LYS A 10 -4.99 8.76 10.20
CA LYS A 10 -6.26 8.03 10.37
C LYS A 10 -6.86 7.64 9.02
N MET A 11 -6.84 8.53 8.03
CA MET A 11 -7.29 8.26 6.67
C MET A 11 -6.44 7.19 5.99
N LEU A 12 -5.11 7.31 6.07
CA LEU A 12 -4.17 6.31 5.56
C LEU A 12 -4.43 4.93 6.18
N ARG A 13 -4.59 4.88 7.51
CA ARG A 13 -4.91 3.64 8.24
C ARG A 13 -6.23 3.01 7.79
N ALA A 14 -7.26 3.82 7.56
CA ALA A 14 -8.55 3.32 7.07
C ALA A 14 -8.42 2.71 5.67
N MET A 15 -7.79 3.43 4.74
CA MET A 15 -7.58 2.94 3.38
C MET A 15 -6.75 1.64 3.33
N VAL A 16 -5.66 1.56 4.11
CA VAL A 16 -4.83 0.34 4.19
C VAL A 16 -5.63 -0.83 4.76
N ARG A 17 -6.47 -0.59 5.77
CA ARG A 17 -7.34 -1.62 6.36
C ARG A 17 -8.34 -2.15 5.33
N ASP A 18 -9.00 -1.26 4.60
CA ASP A 18 -9.97 -1.65 3.59
C ASP A 18 -9.30 -2.44 2.45
N PHE A 19 -8.10 -2.04 2.03
CA PHE A 19 -7.32 -2.80 1.06
C PHE A 19 -6.97 -4.20 1.59
N ALA A 20 -6.48 -4.30 2.83
CA ALA A 20 -6.12 -5.60 3.42
C ALA A 20 -7.31 -6.55 3.49
N ASN A 21 -8.47 -6.08 3.96
CA ASN A 21 -9.67 -6.92 4.10
C ASN A 21 -10.26 -7.33 2.73
N ASN A 22 -10.27 -6.43 1.75
CA ASN A 22 -10.93 -6.71 0.47
C ASN A 22 -10.04 -7.42 -0.54
N GLU A 23 -8.73 -7.22 -0.49
CA GLU A 23 -7.79 -7.71 -1.51
C GLU A 23 -6.83 -8.78 -1.00
N ILE A 24 -6.37 -8.69 0.26
CA ILE A 24 -5.36 -9.61 0.81
C ILE A 24 -6.03 -10.78 1.54
N GLU A 25 -6.94 -10.49 2.48
CA GLU A 25 -7.61 -11.49 3.33
C GLU A 25 -8.20 -12.67 2.52
N PRO A 26 -8.89 -12.46 1.37
CA PRO A 26 -9.52 -13.56 0.64
C PRO A 26 -8.54 -14.59 0.06
N ILE A 27 -7.28 -14.20 -0.16
CA ILE A 27 -6.27 -15.05 -0.78
C ILE A 27 -5.11 -15.41 0.15
N ALA A 28 -5.08 -14.87 1.37
CA ALA A 28 -3.96 -14.96 2.30
C ALA A 28 -3.54 -16.40 2.60
N ALA A 29 -4.50 -17.28 2.89
CA ALA A 29 -4.21 -18.68 3.18
C ALA A 29 -3.66 -19.43 1.95
N GLN A 30 -4.20 -19.14 0.77
CA GLN A 30 -3.75 -19.78 -0.47
C GLN A 30 -2.32 -19.36 -0.84
N ILE A 31 -1.98 -18.06 -0.73
CA ILE A 31 -0.63 -17.58 -1.08
C ILE A 31 0.44 -18.12 -0.13
N ASP A 32 0.07 -18.36 1.13
CA ASP A 32 0.93 -18.97 2.15
C ASP A 32 1.18 -20.44 1.82
N GLU A 33 0.13 -21.21 1.54
CA GLU A 33 0.22 -22.62 1.14
C GLU A 33 1.02 -22.81 -0.17
N GLU A 34 0.85 -21.91 -1.13
CA GLU A 34 1.51 -21.98 -2.44
C GLU A 34 2.92 -21.34 -2.46
N GLU A 35 3.38 -20.76 -1.35
CA GLU A 35 4.65 -20.02 -1.23
C GLU A 35 4.85 -18.99 -2.36
N ARG A 36 3.78 -18.34 -2.82
CA ARG A 36 3.80 -17.46 -3.99
C ARG A 36 3.72 -15.99 -3.64
N VAL A 37 4.35 -15.18 -4.48
CA VAL A 37 4.20 -13.72 -4.43
C VAL A 37 3.04 -13.30 -5.36
N PRO A 38 1.93 -12.73 -4.84
CA PRO A 38 0.81 -12.28 -5.67
C PRO A 38 1.15 -10.95 -6.36
N LEU A 39 1.88 -10.99 -7.47
CA LEU A 39 2.35 -9.80 -8.21
C LEU A 39 1.24 -8.80 -8.57
N GLY A 40 0.02 -9.29 -8.82
CA GLY A 40 -1.14 -8.43 -9.06
C GLY A 40 -1.51 -7.55 -7.85
N ILE A 41 -1.46 -8.11 -6.64
CA ILE A 41 -1.67 -7.35 -5.39
C ILE A 41 -0.52 -6.38 -5.16
N VAL A 42 0.72 -6.83 -5.37
CA VAL A 42 1.91 -5.97 -5.23
C VAL A 42 1.80 -4.75 -6.15
N LYS A 43 1.34 -4.93 -7.40
CA LYS A 43 1.08 -3.83 -8.32
C LYS A 43 0.00 -2.88 -7.78
N LYS A 44 -1.12 -3.40 -7.28
CA LYS A 44 -2.17 -2.56 -6.64
C LYS A 44 -1.62 -1.75 -5.46
N MET A 45 -0.79 -2.36 -4.60
CA MET A 45 -0.14 -1.64 -3.49
C MET A 45 0.79 -0.53 -3.97
N ALA A 46 1.54 -0.79 -5.05
CA ALA A 46 2.41 0.21 -5.67
C ALA A 46 1.63 1.37 -6.29
N ASP A 47 0.49 1.09 -6.92
CA ASP A 47 -0.41 2.10 -7.51
C ASP A 47 -1.05 2.98 -6.43
N LEU A 48 -1.43 2.39 -5.30
CA LEU A 48 -1.85 3.11 -4.09
C LEU A 48 -0.69 3.90 -3.46
N GLY A 49 0.56 3.55 -3.76
CA GLY A 49 1.75 4.24 -3.28
C GLY A 49 2.25 3.77 -1.93
N LEU A 50 1.74 2.65 -1.43
CA LEU A 50 2.10 2.09 -0.13
C LEU A 50 3.57 1.68 -0.07
N CYS A 51 4.14 1.24 -1.20
CA CYS A 51 5.54 0.84 -1.30
C CYS A 51 6.54 2.02 -1.24
N GLY A 52 6.05 3.27 -1.40
CA GLY A 52 6.89 4.46 -1.54
C GLY A 52 6.85 5.42 -0.35
N ILE A 53 6.08 5.11 0.71
CA ILE A 53 5.86 6.00 1.87
C ILE A 53 7.17 6.48 2.54
N PRO A 54 8.18 5.63 2.79
CA PRO A 54 9.38 6.08 3.51
C PRO A 54 10.38 6.83 2.61
N PHE A 55 10.15 6.89 1.30
CA PHE A 55 11.10 7.47 0.35
C PHE A 55 10.69 8.89 -0.07
N PRO A 56 11.66 9.79 -0.29
CA PRO A 56 11.40 11.08 -0.92
C PRO A 56 10.78 10.94 -2.32
N GLU A 57 9.97 11.94 -2.71
CA GLU A 57 9.29 11.94 -4.03
C GLU A 57 10.27 11.92 -5.22
N GLU A 58 11.45 12.53 -5.08
CA GLU A 58 12.50 12.55 -6.10
C GLU A 58 13.02 11.14 -6.49
N TYR A 59 12.85 10.15 -5.62
CA TYR A 59 13.22 8.75 -5.87
C TYR A 59 12.00 7.86 -6.20
N GLY A 60 10.86 8.47 -6.53
CA GLY A 60 9.62 7.74 -6.79
C GLY A 60 8.87 7.31 -5.52
N GLY A 61 9.27 7.83 -4.35
CA GLY A 61 8.47 7.78 -3.14
C GLY A 61 7.20 8.60 -3.27
N LYS A 62 6.25 8.41 -2.36
CA LYS A 62 5.00 9.18 -2.33
C LYS A 62 4.91 9.92 -1.00
N LYS A 63 4.56 11.21 -1.04
CA LYS A 63 3.78 11.76 0.07
C LYS A 63 2.42 11.07 0.09
N GLU A 64 1.98 10.75 1.29
CA GLU A 64 0.76 10.00 1.60
C GLU A 64 -0.40 10.33 0.62
N GLY A 65 -0.95 9.31 -0.04
CA GLY A 65 -2.27 9.39 -0.69
C GLY A 65 -2.41 9.93 -2.12
N LYS A 66 -1.36 10.28 -2.88
CA LYS A 66 -1.53 10.72 -4.30
C LYS A 66 -1.32 9.60 -5.34
N PRO A 67 -2.14 9.47 -6.42
CA PRO A 67 -1.92 8.49 -7.48
C PRO A 67 -0.61 8.71 -8.25
N ARG A 68 -0.02 7.63 -8.78
CA ARG A 68 1.22 7.68 -9.58
C ARG A 68 0.95 8.40 -10.91
N SER A 69 1.75 9.39 -11.29
CA SER A 69 1.57 10.09 -12.57
C SER A 69 2.21 9.37 -13.77
N LYS A 70 3.19 8.48 -13.55
CA LYS A 70 3.80 7.64 -14.60
C LYS A 70 4.26 6.29 -14.02
N GLY A 71 3.86 5.20 -14.67
CA GLY A 71 4.25 3.84 -14.33
C GLY A 71 5.77 3.67 -14.37
N ILE A 72 6.32 2.91 -13.42
CA ILE A 72 7.61 2.27 -13.61
C ILE A 72 7.28 0.94 -14.29
N ASP A 73 7.74 0.78 -15.52
CA ASP A 73 7.74 -0.50 -16.20
C ASP A 73 8.75 -1.41 -15.48
N ILE A 74 8.23 -2.41 -14.78
CA ILE A 74 8.96 -3.57 -14.27
C ILE A 74 8.70 -4.75 -15.21
#